data_AF-K5Y2P3-F1
#
_entry.id   AF-K5Y2P3-F1
#
_cell.length_a   1.000
_cell.length_b   1.000
_cell.length_c   1.000
_cell.angle_alpha   90.00
_cell.angle_beta   90.00
_cell.angle_gamma   90.00
#
_symmetry.space_group_name_H-M   'P 1'
#
loop_
_entity.id
_entity.type
_entity.pdbx_description
1 polymer ?
#
loop_
_entity_poly.entity_id
_entity_poly.type
_entity_poly.pdbx_seq_one_letter_code
_entity_poly.pdbx_strand_id
1 'polypeptide(L)'
;MDDAELSKALKALTAGLQEEIRTNSVDLAATSILVFDWLLLLNTEYELIWKAEWKLNKFLYLLVRYTPFFDTILVLLRHHLFTMPAPVCQGVFRAIAFIAVIGILAAELILTIRTWAVLGKGKKLTWIIFPSYAATCAVIATTLTIHAVNVRPLLAVMTIRAISVFRNRGTSELVRVVYRDGTGQHPYRNP
;
A
#
# COMPACT_ATOMS: atom_id res chain seq x y z
N MET A 1 6.14 -43.01 4.39
CA MET A 1 6.06 -41.66 3.82
C MET A 1 6.87 -41.72 2.56
N ASP A 2 6.17 -41.75 1.44
CA ASP A 2 6.70 -42.35 0.22
C ASP A 2 7.52 -41.32 -0.55
N ASP A 3 8.61 -41.75 -1.20
CA ASP A 3 9.53 -40.87 -1.93
C ASP A 3 8.82 -40.04 -3.01
N ALA A 4 7.70 -40.54 -3.53
CA ALA A 4 6.83 -39.85 -4.48
C ALA A 4 6.15 -38.61 -3.88
N GLU A 5 5.67 -38.69 -2.63
CA GLU A 5 5.04 -37.57 -1.92
C GLU A 5 6.09 -36.51 -1.55
N LEU A 6 7.29 -36.93 -1.16
CA LEU A 6 8.41 -36.01 -0.90
C LEU A 6 8.82 -35.26 -2.17
N SER A 7 8.97 -35.97 -3.30
CA SER A 7 9.31 -35.37 -4.60
C SER A 7 8.25 -34.35 -5.05
N LYS A 8 6.97 -34.66 -4.84
CA LYS A 8 5.85 -33.77 -5.15
C LYS A 8 5.86 -32.51 -4.28
N ALA A 9 6.07 -32.66 -2.97
CA ALA A 9 6.18 -31.53 -2.04
C ALA A 9 7.38 -30.63 -2.36
N LEU A 10 8.53 -31.23 -2.70
CA LEU A 10 9.75 -30.50 -3.04
C LEU A 10 9.57 -29.69 -4.34
N LYS A 11 8.95 -30.28 -5.37
CA LYS A 11 8.60 -29.57 -6.61
C LYS A 11 7.65 -28.40 -6.36
N ALA A 12 6.63 -28.60 -5.54
CA ALA A 12 5.68 -27.54 -5.19
C ALA A 12 6.37 -26.39 -4.43
N LEU A 13 7.28 -26.71 -3.51
CA LEU A 13 8.05 -25.71 -2.78
C LEU A 13 8.98 -24.91 -3.70
N THR A 14 9.71 -25.59 -4.61
CA THR A 14 10.58 -24.90 -5.57
C THR A 14 9.80 -24.02 -6.54
N ALA A 15 8.61 -24.46 -6.98
CA ALA A 15 7.75 -23.65 -7.83
C ALA A 15 7.26 -22.40 -7.08
N GLY A 16 6.84 -22.55 -5.82
CA GLY A 16 6.42 -21.42 -4.99
C GLY A 16 7.52 -20.39 -4.77
N LEU A 17 8.74 -20.84 -4.42
CA LEU A 17 9.91 -19.96 -4.22
C LEU A 17 10.31 -19.24 -5.51
N GLN A 18 10.23 -19.92 -6.66
CA GLN A 18 10.55 -19.31 -7.95
C GLN A 18 9.58 -18.19 -8.31
N GLU A 19 8.28 -18.36 -8.06
CA GLU A 19 7.31 -17.30 -8.30
C GLU A 19 7.57 -16.08 -7.42
N GLU A 20 7.91 -16.31 -6.14
CA GLU A 20 8.18 -15.22 -5.21
C GLU A 20 9.44 -14.41 -5.61
N ILE A 21 10.52 -15.09 -5.99
CA ILE A 21 11.75 -14.43 -6.45
C ILE A 21 11.50 -13.66 -7.76
N ARG A 22 10.69 -14.24 -8.67
CA ARG A 22 10.32 -13.62 -9.94
C ARG A 22 9.60 -12.30 -9.72
N THR A 23 8.58 -12.28 -8.84
CA THR A 23 7.83 -11.06 -8.54
C THR A 23 8.71 -9.99 -7.91
N ASN A 24 9.55 -10.35 -6.93
CA ASN A 24 10.44 -9.39 -6.28
C ASN A 24 11.42 -8.74 -7.27
N SER A 25 11.97 -9.53 -8.18
CA SER A 25 12.94 -9.04 -9.18
C SER A 25 12.29 -8.04 -10.14
N VAL A 26 11.06 -8.33 -10.57
CA VAL A 26 10.28 -7.43 -11.45
C VAL A 26 9.90 -6.15 -10.71
N ASP A 27 9.48 -6.25 -9.45
CA ASP A 27 9.11 -5.08 -8.64
C ASP A 27 10.31 -4.15 -8.41
N LEU A 28 11.49 -4.71 -8.13
CA LEU A 28 12.73 -3.94 -7.99
C LEU A 28 13.13 -3.25 -9.29
N ALA A 29 13.05 -3.97 -10.42
CA ALA A 29 13.33 -3.39 -11.74
C ALA A 29 12.35 -2.25 -12.07
N ALA A 30 11.04 -2.46 -11.86
CA ALA A 30 10.02 -1.45 -12.06
C ALA A 30 10.24 -0.22 -11.17
N THR A 31 10.60 -0.43 -9.90
CA THR A 31 10.92 0.66 -8.96
C THR A 31 12.14 1.45 -9.44
N SER A 32 13.18 0.78 -9.95
CA SER A 32 14.37 1.46 -10.46
C SER A 32 14.07 2.33 -11.68
N ILE A 33 13.24 1.83 -12.61
CA ILE A 33 12.80 2.58 -13.79
C ILE A 33 11.94 3.78 -13.36
N LEU A 34 11.02 3.59 -12.41
CA LEU A 34 10.19 4.67 -11.86
C LEU A 34 11.03 5.81 -11.28
N VAL A 35 12.05 5.49 -10.49
CA VAL A 35 12.96 6.49 -9.91
C VAL A 35 13.77 7.20 -11.00
N PHE A 36 14.23 6.45 -12.01
CA PHE A 36 14.98 7.01 -13.13
C PHE A 36 14.14 8.00 -13.95
N ASP A 37 12.93 7.62 -14.35
CA ASP A 37 11.97 8.49 -15.04
C ASP A 37 11.62 9.72 -14.19
N TRP A 38 11.53 9.54 -12.87
CA TRP A 38 11.27 10.65 -11.96
C TRP A 38 12.38 11.69 -11.99
N LEU A 39 13.65 11.26 -11.90
CA LEU A 39 14.82 12.14 -11.93
C LEU A 39 14.93 12.92 -13.25
N LEU A 40 14.64 12.26 -14.37
CA LEU A 40 14.66 12.87 -15.71
C LEU A 40 13.63 14.00 -15.85
N LEU A 41 12.40 13.77 -15.37
CA LEU A 41 11.33 14.76 -15.52
C LEU A 41 11.39 15.88 -14.47
N LEU A 42 12.10 15.71 -13.36
CA LEU A 42 12.09 16.63 -12.23
C LEU A 42 12.57 18.04 -12.59
N ASN A 43 13.60 18.15 -13.45
CA ASN A 43 14.14 19.44 -13.86
C ASN A 43 13.09 20.28 -14.60
N THR A 44 12.42 19.67 -15.58
CA THR A 44 11.37 20.32 -16.38
C THR A 44 10.11 20.58 -15.56
N GLU A 45 9.74 19.68 -14.66
CA GLU A 45 8.57 19.85 -13.78
C GLU A 45 8.74 20.97 -12.78
N TYR A 46 9.94 21.14 -12.22
CA TYR A 46 10.22 22.20 -11.27
C TYR A 46 9.97 23.57 -11.90
N GLU A 47 10.41 23.77 -13.14
CA GLU A 47 10.18 25.04 -13.82
C GLU A 47 8.72 25.26 -14.21
N LEU A 48 8.03 24.21 -14.67
CA LEU A 48 6.70 24.35 -15.27
C LEU A 48 5.54 24.22 -14.27
N ILE A 49 5.70 23.39 -13.23
CA ILE A 49 4.61 23.01 -12.31
C ILE A 49 4.80 23.67 -10.95
N TRP A 50 6.02 23.72 -10.43
CA TRP A 50 6.25 24.28 -9.10
C TRP A 50 6.08 25.80 -9.07
N LYS A 51 6.48 26.50 -10.15
CA LYS A 51 6.22 27.94 -10.34
C LYS A 51 4.77 28.28 -10.71
N ALA A 52 4.00 27.30 -11.18
CA ALA A 52 2.59 27.52 -11.55
C ALA A 52 1.67 27.59 -10.33
N GLU A 53 0.63 28.42 -10.44
CA GLU A 53 -0.41 28.57 -9.43
C GLU A 53 -1.06 27.23 -9.07
N TRP A 54 -1.45 27.09 -7.80
CA TRP A 54 -2.11 25.89 -7.29
C TRP A 54 -3.51 25.74 -7.92
N LYS A 55 -3.60 24.94 -9.00
CA LYS A 55 -4.84 24.52 -9.64
C LYS A 55 -5.09 23.04 -9.40
N LEU A 56 -6.34 22.59 -9.53
CA LEU A 56 -6.75 21.18 -9.39
C LEU A 56 -5.84 20.24 -10.22
N ASN A 57 -5.44 20.66 -11.41
CA ASN A 57 -4.51 19.92 -12.27
C ASN A 57 -3.15 19.64 -11.61
N LYS A 58 -2.61 20.57 -10.82
CA LYS A 58 -1.35 20.39 -10.08
C LYS A 58 -1.49 19.33 -9.00
N PHE A 59 -2.62 19.33 -8.29
CA PHE A 59 -2.90 18.32 -7.26
C PHE A 59 -3.08 16.92 -7.87
N LEU A 60 -3.90 16.78 -8.92
CA LEU A 60 -4.07 15.51 -9.64
C LEU A 60 -2.74 14.97 -10.16
N TYR A 61 -1.92 15.86 -10.71
CA TYR A 61 -0.62 15.50 -11.24
C TYR A 61 0.33 14.99 -10.16
N LEU A 62 0.43 15.70 -9.03
CA LEU A 62 1.19 15.24 -7.87
C LEU A 62 0.64 13.89 -7.35
N LEU A 63 -0.68 13.73 -7.27
CA LEU A 63 -1.28 12.50 -6.78
C LEU A 63 -0.90 11.29 -7.64
N VAL A 64 -1.02 11.40 -8.97
CA VAL A 64 -0.61 10.32 -9.91
C VAL A 64 0.89 10.06 -9.86
N ARG A 65 1.70 11.10 -9.72
CA ARG A 65 3.16 10.97 -9.72
C ARG A 65 3.71 10.36 -8.43
N TYR A 66 3.08 10.65 -7.29
CA TYR A 66 3.55 10.16 -5.98
C TYR A 66 2.89 8.85 -5.53
N THR A 67 1.72 8.49 -6.05
CA THR A 67 1.05 7.21 -5.72
C THR A 67 1.92 5.96 -5.95
N PRO A 68 2.65 5.82 -7.08
CA PRO A 68 3.52 4.66 -7.32
C PRO A 68 4.69 4.54 -6.33
N PHE A 69 5.17 5.66 -5.76
CA PHE A 69 6.20 5.62 -4.73
C PHE A 69 5.68 5.01 -3.43
N PHE A 70 4.46 5.38 -3.00
CA PHE A 70 3.86 4.76 -1.83
C PHE A 70 3.56 3.28 -2.05
N ASP A 71 3.10 2.92 -3.26
CA ASP A 71 2.84 1.54 -3.65
C ASP A 71 4.10 0.67 -3.59
N THR A 72 5.19 1.12 -4.23
CA THR A 72 6.48 0.42 -4.25
C THR A 72 7.09 0.29 -2.85
N ILE A 73 7.03 1.34 -2.01
CA ILE A 73 7.50 1.27 -0.62
C ILE A 73 6.74 0.20 0.17
N LEU A 74 5.41 0.12 0.02
CA LEU A 74 4.59 -0.88 0.72
C LEU A 74 4.85 -2.30 0.21
N VAL A 75 5.06 -2.47 -1.09
CA VAL A 75 5.41 -3.76 -1.70
C VAL A 75 6.77 -4.24 -1.19
N LEU A 76 7.78 -3.37 -1.16
CA LEU A 76 9.11 -3.68 -0.64
C LEU A 76 9.07 -3.99 0.85
N LEU A 77 8.30 -3.23 1.63
CA LEU A 77 8.10 -3.49 3.05
C LEU A 77 7.48 -4.88 3.29
N ARG A 78 6.49 -5.26 2.47
CA ARG A 78 5.88 -6.59 2.51
C ARG A 78 6.89 -7.68 2.18
N HIS A 79 7.76 -7.47 1.20
CA HIS A 79 8.75 -8.48 0.80
C HIS A 79 9.87 -8.66 1.83
N HIS A 80 10.31 -7.57 2.47
CA HIS A 80 11.44 -7.60 3.40
C HIS A 80 11.04 -7.92 4.85
N LEU A 81 9.81 -7.61 5.29
CA LEU A 81 9.31 -8.03 6.61
C LEU A 81 8.60 -9.39 6.53
N PHE A 82 9.40 -10.45 6.44
CA PHE A 82 8.95 -11.84 6.33
C PHE A 82 8.13 -12.35 7.55
N THR A 83 8.14 -11.62 8.67
CA THR A 83 7.49 -11.99 9.94
C THR A 83 6.30 -11.10 10.30
N MET A 84 5.45 -10.78 9.32
CA MET A 84 4.18 -10.08 9.59
C MET A 84 3.08 -11.09 9.96
N PRO A 85 2.28 -10.86 11.02
CA PRO A 85 1.12 -11.69 11.28
C PRO A 85 0.14 -11.63 10.10
N ALA A 86 -0.46 -12.77 9.74
CA ALA A 86 -1.42 -12.91 8.63
C ALA A 86 -2.45 -11.74 8.47
N PRO A 87 -3.08 -11.21 9.55
CA PRO A 87 -3.99 -10.08 9.41
C PRO A 87 -3.32 -8.77 8.94
N VAL A 88 -2.05 -8.54 9.30
CA VAL A 88 -1.30 -7.34 8.90
C VAL A 88 -0.91 -7.42 7.43
N CYS A 89 -0.46 -8.59 6.97
CA CYS A 89 -0.18 -8.84 5.55
C CYS A 89 -1.41 -8.54 4.67
N GLN A 90 -2.59 -9.01 5.10
CA GLN A 90 -3.84 -8.74 4.39
C GLN A 90 -4.23 -7.26 4.42
N GLY A 91 -3.95 -6.54 5.52
CA GLY A 91 -4.15 -5.09 5.62
C GLY A 91 -3.27 -4.30 4.65
N VAL A 92 -1.98 -4.63 4.58
CA VAL A 92 -1.01 -3.99 3.67
C VAL A 92 -1.37 -4.25 2.21
N PHE A 93 -1.70 -5.50 1.85
CA PHE A 93 -2.14 -5.82 0.48
C PHE A 93 -3.38 -5.02 0.06
N ARG A 94 -4.34 -4.85 0.99
CA ARG A 94 -5.51 -4.01 0.73
C ARG A 94 -5.11 -2.54 0.56
N ALA A 95 -4.23 -2.00 1.42
CA ALA A 95 -3.78 -0.62 1.33
C ALA A 95 -3.11 -0.30 -0.01
N ILE A 96 -2.26 -1.21 -0.51
CA ILE A 96 -1.66 -1.17 -1.85
C ILE A 96 -2.78 -1.07 -2.91
N ALA A 97 -3.78 -1.95 -2.86
CA ALA A 97 -4.90 -1.90 -3.80
C ALA A 97 -5.69 -0.57 -3.76
N PHE A 98 -5.93 0.01 -2.58
CA PHE A 98 -6.59 1.32 -2.48
C PHE A 98 -5.75 2.45 -3.09
N ILE A 99 -4.44 2.46 -2.84
CA ILE A 99 -3.51 3.47 -3.38
C ILE A 99 -3.47 3.37 -4.91
N ALA A 100 -3.39 2.16 -5.45
CA ALA A 100 -3.44 1.91 -6.88
C ALA A 100 -4.75 2.42 -7.52
N VAL A 101 -5.90 2.14 -6.90
CA VAL A 101 -7.22 2.62 -7.37
C VAL A 101 -7.31 4.15 -7.41
N ILE A 102 -6.81 4.83 -6.38
CA ILE A 102 -6.77 6.30 -6.34
C ILE A 102 -5.88 6.83 -7.47
N GLY A 103 -4.73 6.20 -7.71
CA GLY A 103 -3.83 6.55 -8.81
C GLY A 103 -4.49 6.39 -10.18
N ILE A 104 -5.23 5.31 -10.39
CA ILE A 104 -5.97 5.04 -11.64
C ILE A 104 -7.03 6.11 -11.90
N LEU A 105 -7.85 6.46 -10.89
CA LEU A 105 -8.86 7.52 -11.02
C LEU A 105 -8.25 8.85 -11.42
N ALA A 106 -7.16 9.22 -10.76
CA ALA A 106 -6.49 10.47 -11.02
C ALA A 106 -5.87 10.48 -12.44
N ALA A 107 -5.30 9.36 -12.89
CA ALA A 107 -4.76 9.21 -14.24
C ALA A 107 -5.87 9.29 -15.31
N GLU A 108 -6.99 8.63 -15.08
CA GLU A 108 -8.15 8.65 -15.99
C GLU A 108 -8.74 10.06 -16.09
N LEU A 109 -8.84 10.78 -14.97
CA LEU A 109 -9.31 12.17 -14.96
C LEU A 109 -8.38 13.10 -15.77
N ILE A 110 -7.06 12.94 -15.64
CA ILE A 110 -6.10 13.71 -16.45
C ILE A 110 -6.26 13.37 -17.94
N LEU A 111 -6.38 12.08 -18.28
CA LEU A 111 -6.53 11.62 -19.65
C LEU A 111 -7.82 12.16 -20.27
N THR A 112 -8.94 12.11 -19.55
CA THR A 112 -10.24 12.62 -20.01
C THR A 112 -10.21 14.14 -20.21
N ILE A 113 -9.61 14.91 -19.30
CA ILE A 113 -9.45 16.37 -19.46
C ILE A 113 -8.60 16.69 -20.71
N ARG A 114 -7.46 16.00 -20.90
CA ARG A 114 -6.58 16.23 -22.07
C ARG A 114 -7.28 15.85 -23.37
N THR A 115 -7.93 14.70 -23.40
CA THR A 115 -8.68 14.20 -24.56
C THR A 115 -9.79 15.17 -24.93
N TRP A 116 -10.51 15.71 -23.93
CA TRP A 116 -11.54 16.73 -24.14
C TRP A 116 -10.98 18.04 -24.72
N ALA A 117 -9.80 18.46 -24.28
CA ALA A 117 -9.13 19.66 -24.79
C ALA A 117 -8.66 19.49 -26.25
N VAL A 118 -8.08 18.34 -26.60
CA VAL A 118 -7.58 18.03 -27.95
C VAL A 118 -8.72 17.91 -28.97
N LEU A 119 -9.85 17.32 -28.57
CA LEU A 119 -10.98 17.07 -29.47
C LEU A 119 -11.95 18.27 -29.63
N GLY A 120 -11.50 19.48 -29.30
CA GLY A 120 -12.22 20.71 -29.68
C GLY A 120 -13.57 20.93 -28.98
N LYS A 121 -13.79 20.33 -27.79
CA LYS A 121 -14.96 20.58 -26.91
C LYS A 121 -16.34 20.25 -27.52
N GLY A 122 -16.42 19.39 -28.53
CA GLY A 122 -17.70 18.99 -29.14
C GLY A 122 -18.66 18.32 -28.14
N LYS A 123 -19.90 18.82 -28.02
CA LYS A 123 -20.91 18.35 -27.04
C LYS A 123 -21.18 16.84 -27.09
N LYS A 124 -21.15 16.23 -28.29
CA LYS A 124 -21.37 14.79 -28.49
C LYS A 124 -20.27 13.94 -27.86
N LEU A 125 -19.03 14.41 -27.92
CA LEU A 125 -17.89 13.66 -27.41
C LEU A 125 -17.78 13.76 -25.89
N THR A 126 -18.09 14.93 -25.31
CA THR A 126 -18.23 15.06 -23.85
C THR A 126 -19.21 14.02 -23.31
N TRP A 127 -20.28 13.72 -24.06
CA TRP A 127 -21.28 12.75 -23.68
C TRP A 127 -20.84 11.28 -23.76
N ILE A 128 -19.69 10.99 -24.38
CA ILE A 128 -19.09 9.64 -24.39
C ILE A 128 -18.03 9.52 -23.29
N ILE A 129 -17.24 10.58 -23.07
CA ILE A 129 -16.11 10.59 -22.12
C ILE A 129 -16.58 10.66 -20.66
N PHE A 130 -17.66 11.39 -20.37
CA PHE A 130 -18.15 11.52 -18.99
C PHE A 130 -18.76 10.21 -18.45
N PRO A 131 -19.54 9.44 -19.24
CA PRO A 131 -20.02 8.13 -18.81
C PRO A 131 -18.91 7.11 -18.60
N SER A 132 -17.81 7.14 -19.37
CA SER A 132 -16.70 6.22 -19.13
C SER A 132 -16.06 6.45 -17.77
N TYR A 133 -15.83 7.72 -17.41
CA TYR A 133 -15.34 8.10 -16.08
C TYR A 133 -16.36 7.79 -14.96
N ALA A 134 -17.65 7.97 -15.21
CA ALA A 134 -18.69 7.61 -14.25
C ALA A 134 -18.76 6.09 -14.03
N ALA A 135 -18.57 5.30 -15.07
CA ALA A 135 -18.54 3.85 -15.00
C ALA A 135 -17.34 3.34 -14.18
N THR A 136 -16.15 3.91 -14.38
CA THR A 136 -14.98 3.55 -13.56
C THR A 136 -15.15 3.95 -12.10
N CYS A 137 -15.72 5.14 -11.84
CA CYS A 137 -16.09 5.54 -10.48
C CYS A 137 -17.08 4.56 -9.84
N ALA A 138 -18.07 4.05 -10.58
CA ALA A 138 -19.05 3.09 -10.08
C ALA A 138 -18.40 1.72 -9.75
N VAL A 139 -17.52 1.22 -10.61
CA VAL A 139 -16.74 -0.01 -10.36
C VAL A 139 -15.85 0.14 -9.11
N ILE A 140 -15.32 1.33 -8.90
CA ILE A 140 -14.51 1.60 -7.72
C ILE A 140 -15.40 1.67 -6.47
N ALA A 141 -16.56 2.31 -6.52
CA ALA A 141 -17.50 2.31 -5.40
C ALA A 141 -17.94 0.89 -5.00
N THR A 142 -18.16 -0.02 -5.96
CA THR A 142 -18.52 -1.41 -5.65
C THR A 142 -17.36 -2.18 -5.01
N THR A 143 -16.13 -2.02 -5.51
CA THR A 143 -14.95 -2.65 -4.89
C THR A 143 -14.69 -2.10 -3.48
N LEU A 144 -14.78 -0.79 -3.29
CA LEU A 144 -14.66 -0.14 -1.97
C LEU A 144 -15.73 -0.65 -0.99
N THR A 145 -16.98 -0.82 -1.42
CA THR A 145 -18.05 -1.34 -0.55
C THR A 145 -17.84 -2.81 -0.19
N ILE A 146 -17.41 -3.65 -1.13
CA ILE A 146 -17.06 -5.06 -0.86
C ILE A 146 -15.92 -5.13 0.16
N HIS A 147 -14.86 -4.32 -0.01
CA HIS A 147 -13.77 -4.26 0.95
C HIS A 147 -14.20 -3.68 2.30
N ALA A 148 -15.05 -2.65 2.32
CA ALA A 148 -15.60 -2.04 3.53
C ALA A 148 -16.43 -3.03 4.35
N VAL A 149 -17.25 -3.85 3.69
CA VAL A 149 -18.01 -4.94 4.34
C VAL A 149 -17.06 -5.98 4.93
N ASN A 150 -15.98 -6.30 4.22
CA ASN A 150 -15.01 -7.31 4.65
C ASN A 150 -14.01 -6.81 5.74
N VAL A 151 -13.83 -5.49 5.93
CA VAL A 151 -12.96 -4.92 7.00
C VAL A 151 -13.68 -4.73 8.32
N ARG A 152 -15.01 -4.55 8.33
CA ARG A 152 -15.82 -4.43 9.55
C ARG A 152 -15.59 -5.54 10.58
N PRO A 153 -15.59 -6.85 10.21
CA PRO A 153 -15.33 -7.92 11.17
C PRO A 153 -13.88 -7.91 11.68
N LEU A 154 -12.90 -7.60 10.82
CA LEU A 154 -11.48 -7.54 11.21
C LEU A 154 -11.21 -6.38 12.17
N LEU A 155 -11.78 -5.20 11.92
CA LEU A 155 -11.67 -4.03 12.78
C LEU A 155 -12.32 -4.29 14.14
N ALA A 156 -13.47 -4.97 14.16
CA ALA A 156 -14.13 -5.41 15.39
C ALA A 156 -13.23 -6.38 16.18
N VAL A 157 -12.58 -7.35 15.53
CA VAL A 157 -11.61 -8.24 16.19
C VAL A 157 -10.40 -7.47 16.72
N MET A 158 -9.88 -6.49 15.97
CA MET A 158 -8.74 -5.67 16.39
C MET A 158 -9.08 -4.76 17.58
N THR A 159 -10.26 -4.14 17.60
CA THR A 159 -10.70 -3.34 18.75
C THR A 159 -11.00 -4.24 19.95
N ILE A 160 -11.61 -5.41 19.76
CA ILE A 160 -11.81 -6.40 20.83
C ILE A 160 -10.45 -6.85 21.40
N ARG A 161 -9.47 -7.19 20.56
CA ARG A 161 -8.12 -7.57 21.00
C ARG A 161 -7.41 -6.41 21.68
N ALA A 162 -7.47 -5.19 21.14
CA ALA A 162 -6.89 -3.99 21.74
C ALA A 162 -7.52 -3.67 23.09
N ILE A 163 -8.85 -3.75 23.21
CA ILE A 163 -9.59 -3.60 24.47
C ILE A 163 -9.21 -4.71 25.44
N SER A 164 -9.05 -5.96 24.98
CA SER A 164 -8.62 -7.08 25.84
C SER A 164 -7.17 -6.92 26.33
N VAL A 165 -6.27 -6.38 25.50
CA VAL A 165 -4.88 -6.07 25.88
C VAL A 165 -4.84 -4.88 26.84
N PHE A 166 -5.63 -3.83 26.61
CA PHE A 166 -5.76 -2.71 27.55
C PHE A 166 -6.35 -3.15 28.89
N ARG A 167 -7.35 -4.04 28.87
CA ARG A 167 -7.94 -4.63 30.07
C ARG A 167 -6.93 -5.51 30.82
N ASN A 168 -6.11 -6.30 30.10
CA ASN A 168 -5.11 -7.20 30.69
C ASN A 168 -3.79 -6.53 31.09
N ARG A 169 -3.49 -5.32 30.58
CA ARG A 169 -2.35 -4.51 31.08
C ARG A 169 -2.55 -4.05 32.53
N GLY A 170 -3.75 -4.14 33.09
CA GLY A 170 -4.02 -3.93 34.52
C GLY A 170 -3.88 -5.18 35.41
N THR A 171 -3.79 -6.40 34.84
CA THR A 171 -3.90 -7.66 35.60
C THR A 171 -2.76 -8.65 35.38
N SER A 172 -1.70 -8.30 34.64
CA SER A 172 -0.59 -9.21 34.38
C SER A 172 0.43 -9.22 35.55
N GLU A 173 0.50 -10.33 36.28
CA GLU A 173 1.54 -10.62 37.29
C GLU A 173 2.98 -10.36 36.80
N LEU A 174 3.22 -10.54 35.49
CA LEU A 174 4.52 -10.32 34.84
C LEU A 174 5.10 -8.91 35.05
N VAL A 175 4.27 -7.86 35.05
CA VAL A 175 4.76 -6.49 35.32
C VAL A 175 5.17 -6.34 36.78
N ARG A 176 4.46 -7.02 37.69
CA ARG A 176 4.72 -6.98 39.12
C ARG A 176 5.98 -7.79 39.50
N VAL A 177 6.30 -8.85 38.77
CA VAL A 177 7.55 -9.62 38.96
C VAL A 177 8.76 -8.85 38.41
N VAL A 178 8.66 -8.28 37.22
CA VAL A 178 9.78 -7.54 36.59
C VAL A 178 10.14 -6.25 37.35
N TYR A 179 9.17 -5.55 37.94
CA TYR A 179 9.45 -4.35 38.74
C TYR A 179 9.88 -4.62 40.18
N ARG A 180 9.70 -5.85 40.70
CA ARG A 180 10.07 -6.20 42.07
C ARG A 180 11.56 -6.51 42.23
N ASP A 181 12.24 -6.90 41.14
CA ASP A 181 13.67 -7.23 41.15
C ASP A 181 14.59 -6.08 40.72
N GLY A 182 14.03 -4.92 40.32
CA GLY A 182 14.81 -3.79 39.78
C GLY A 182 15.36 -2.79 40.79
N THR A 183 15.07 -2.91 42.09
CA THR A 183 15.51 -1.96 43.12
C THR A 183 16.42 -2.61 44.18
N GLY A 184 17.43 -3.35 43.73
CA GLY A 184 18.60 -3.74 44.53
C GLY A 184 19.80 -2.87 44.18
N GLN A 185 19.94 -1.74 44.87
CA GLN A 185 21.03 -0.78 44.70
C GLN A 185 22.41 -1.43 44.90
N HIS A 186 23.26 -1.35 43.88
CA HIS A 186 24.71 -1.34 44.05
C HIS A 186 25.16 0.08 44.43
N PRO A 187 25.97 0.26 45.49
CA PRO A 187 26.90 1.37 45.56
C PRO A 187 28.33 0.85 45.57
N TYR A 188 29.05 1.10 44.48
CA TYR A 188 30.51 1.19 44.49
C TYR A 188 30.92 2.46 45.25
N ARG A 189 31.76 2.35 46.28
CA ARG A 189 32.65 3.44 46.70
C ARG A 189 33.89 2.90 47.43
N ASN A 190 35.00 2.90 46.71
CA ASN A 190 36.39 2.88 47.21
C ASN A 190 36.82 4.34 47.50
N PRO A 191 38.01 4.67 48.05
CA PRO A 191 39.27 3.91 48.15
C PRO A 191 39.61 3.36 49.54
#